data_AF-A0A0R1V6U2-F1
#
_entry.id   AF-A0A0R1V6U2-F1
#
_cell.length_a   1.000
_cell.length_b   1.000
_cell.length_c   1.000
_cell.angle_alpha   90.00
_cell.angle_beta   90.00
_cell.angle_gamma   90.00
#
_symmetry.space_group_name_H-M   'P 1'
#
loop_
_entity.id
_entity.type
_entity.pdbx_description
1 polymer ?
#
loop_
_entity_poly.entity_id
_entity_poly.type
_entity_poly.pdbx_seq_one_letter_code
_entity_poly.pdbx_strand_id
1 'polypeptide(L)'
;MIEIKPIDIGSFKTWLNVKEAQPADAAILQSKYGLTQDVMDYAMDIDEPSNYDYDKKSKSQLFIYHLPYSTQQGYLTIPAVILLKGSLLITLTHSTNAKVESIFQKDIVEKEYANVNLTVLKLLKHLSDAFSLPTHEIRRRRKELNDLLSSRAENKHLIGLANLRKSLIYFTSSTHNNYVMLQNLKNKYFGRTFHENEDEFLVDAQIEANQVQQLVEMEAEIVTQLIATFDTILSNNLNSIMKILTIWSVVLAIPTIITGFYGMNVDLPLMHLRLAWVVIVGITLFLIGWVVVLLYRHRII
;
A
#
# COMPACT_ATOMS: atom_id res chain seq x y z
N MET A 1 27.28 3.01 10.86
CA MET A 1 28.26 2.15 11.59
C MET A 1 28.72 1.06 10.63
N ILE A 2 29.99 1.04 10.24
CA ILE A 2 30.52 0.09 9.24
C ILE A 2 31.13 -1.11 9.97
N GLU A 3 30.48 -2.27 9.91
CA GLU A 3 31.03 -3.53 10.39
C GLU A 3 31.86 -4.20 9.30
N ILE A 4 33.05 -4.69 9.67
CA ILE A 4 33.98 -5.35 8.74
C ILE A 4 34.11 -6.80 9.16
N LYS A 5 33.82 -7.73 8.25
CA LYS A 5 33.99 -9.17 8.50
C LYS A 5 34.80 -9.82 7.37
N PRO A 6 35.75 -10.71 7.70
CA PRO A 6 36.40 -11.53 6.68
C PRO A 6 35.37 -12.52 6.12
N ILE A 7 35.38 -12.67 4.80
CA ILE A 7 34.61 -13.67 4.08
C ILE A 7 35.54 -14.40 3.11
N ASP A 8 35.07 -15.48 2.51
CA ASP A 8 35.81 -16.14 1.44
C ASP A 8 34.81 -16.79 0.49
N ILE A 9 34.42 -15.99 -0.51
CA ILE A 9 33.43 -16.29 -1.56
C ILE A 9 34.13 -16.00 -2.89
N GLY A 10 34.76 -17.01 -3.48
CA GLY A 10 35.58 -16.85 -4.68
C GLY A 10 36.68 -15.80 -4.49
N SER A 11 36.66 -14.74 -5.30
CA SER A 11 37.60 -13.61 -5.21
C SER A 11 37.29 -12.61 -4.09
N PHE A 12 36.13 -12.72 -3.43
CA PHE A 12 35.68 -11.78 -2.41
C PHE A 12 36.14 -12.23 -1.03
N LYS A 13 36.89 -11.35 -0.35
CA LYS A 13 37.59 -11.64 0.91
C LYS A 13 37.11 -10.80 2.10
N THR A 14 36.41 -9.71 1.84
CA THR A 14 35.94 -8.80 2.88
C THR A 14 34.51 -8.41 2.64
N TRP A 15 33.69 -8.53 3.68
CA TRP A 15 32.34 -8.00 3.73
C TRP A 15 32.32 -6.74 4.60
N LEU A 16 31.77 -5.65 4.04
CA LEU A 16 31.49 -4.42 4.74
C LEU A 16 29.98 -4.30 4.90
N ASN A 17 29.48 -4.31 6.12
CA ASN A 17 28.07 -4.12 6.42
C ASN A 17 27.84 -2.73 6.99
N VAL A 18 27.19 -1.86 6.21
CA VAL A 18 26.88 -0.48 6.57
C VAL A 18 25.44 -0.42 7.05
N LYS A 19 25.26 -0.40 8.37
CA LYS A 19 23.95 -0.30 9.01
C LYS A 19 23.60 1.16 9.26
N GLU A 20 22.34 1.50 8.99
CA GLU A 20 21.77 2.85 9.13
C GLU A 20 22.66 3.91 8.48
N ALA A 21 22.88 3.74 7.18
CA ALA A 21 23.83 4.51 6.40
C ALA A 21 23.66 6.02 6.59
N GLN A 22 24.75 6.69 6.95
CA GLN A 22 24.80 8.14 7.06
C GLN A 22 25.64 8.75 5.93
N PRO A 23 25.44 10.03 5.58
CA PRO A 23 26.28 10.71 4.58
C PRO A 23 27.78 10.63 4.87
N ALA A 24 28.18 10.54 6.14
CA ALA A 24 29.57 10.33 6.53
C ALA A 24 30.13 8.95 6.12
N ASP A 25 29.30 7.89 6.16
CA ASP A 25 29.70 6.56 5.71
C ASP A 25 29.97 6.58 4.20
N ALA A 26 29.20 7.33 3.42
CA ALA A 26 29.43 7.50 1.99
C ALA A 26 30.80 8.13 1.69
N ALA A 27 31.19 9.18 2.41
CA ALA A 27 32.50 9.79 2.26
C ALA A 27 33.65 8.83 2.59
N ILE A 28 33.48 7.96 3.61
CA ILE A 28 34.44 6.91 3.94
C ILE A 28 34.52 5.87 2.80
N LEU A 29 33.37 5.46 2.27
CA LEU A 29 33.27 4.50 1.18
C LEU A 29 33.95 4.98 -0.11
N GLN A 30 33.80 6.26 -0.44
CA GLN A 30 34.48 6.89 -1.57
C GLN A 30 35.99 6.97 -1.36
N SER A 31 36.42 7.58 -0.25
CA SER A 31 37.84 7.86 0.00
C SER A 31 38.68 6.61 0.22
N LYS A 32 38.17 5.64 0.99
CA LYS A 32 38.92 4.44 1.39
C LYS A 32 38.80 3.30 0.40
N TYR A 33 37.64 3.15 -0.23
CA TYR A 33 37.36 2.02 -1.12
C TYR A 33 37.21 2.43 -2.58
N GLY A 34 37.37 3.72 -2.91
CA GLY A 34 37.45 4.25 -4.28
C GLY A 34 36.14 4.19 -5.06
N LEU A 35 35.00 4.25 -4.39
CA LEU A 35 33.69 4.36 -5.04
C LEU A 35 33.49 5.77 -5.60
N THR A 36 32.80 5.88 -6.72
CA THR A 36 32.49 7.16 -7.36
C THR A 36 31.37 7.88 -6.60
N GLN A 37 31.31 9.20 -6.78
CA GLN A 37 30.20 10.01 -6.25
C GLN A 37 28.87 9.49 -6.78
N ASP A 38 28.74 9.30 -8.10
CA ASP A 38 27.53 8.80 -8.77
C ASP A 38 26.98 7.52 -8.12
N VAL A 39 27.85 6.53 -7.84
CA VAL A 39 27.45 5.26 -7.20
C VAL A 39 26.95 5.48 -5.78
N MET A 40 27.58 6.40 -5.04
CA MET A 40 27.15 6.69 -3.68
C MET A 40 25.89 7.54 -3.62
N ASP A 41 25.67 8.43 -4.57
CA ASP A 41 24.43 9.21 -4.67
C ASP A 41 23.24 8.27 -4.85
N TYR A 42 23.35 7.28 -5.75
CA TYR A 42 22.33 6.24 -5.91
C TYR A 42 22.20 5.33 -4.69
N ALA A 43 23.30 4.92 -4.06
CA ALA A 43 23.25 4.04 -2.89
C ALA A 43 22.65 4.72 -1.65
N MET A 44 22.81 6.04 -1.54
CA MET A 44 22.35 6.83 -0.39
C MET A 44 20.96 7.44 -0.59
N ASP A 45 20.41 7.42 -1.81
CA ASP A 45 19.07 7.90 -2.07
C ASP A 45 18.04 6.83 -1.66
N ILE A 46 17.12 7.23 -0.76
CA ILE A 46 16.06 6.37 -0.24
C ILE A 46 14.92 6.17 -1.25
N ASP A 47 14.82 7.05 -2.24
CA ASP A 47 13.78 7.04 -3.27
C ASP A 47 14.27 6.45 -4.60
N GLU A 48 15.55 6.05 -4.69
CA GLU A 48 16.14 5.45 -5.90
C GLU A 48 15.49 4.08 -6.18
N PRO A 49 14.82 3.89 -7.34
CA PRO A 49 14.10 2.66 -7.65
C PRO A 49 15.04 1.46 -7.74
N SER A 50 14.48 0.26 -7.53
CA SER A 50 15.26 -0.98 -7.64
C SER A 50 15.85 -1.12 -9.03
N ASN A 51 17.17 -1.27 -9.10
CA ASN A 51 17.91 -1.30 -10.35
C ASN A 51 19.27 -1.99 -10.16
N TYR A 52 19.85 -2.39 -11.29
CA TYR A 52 21.22 -2.80 -11.40
C TYR A 52 22.00 -1.81 -12.26
N ASP A 53 23.14 -1.35 -11.75
CA ASP A 53 24.09 -0.54 -12.52
C ASP A 53 25.53 -1.06 -12.43
N TYR A 54 26.27 -0.84 -13.51
CA TYR A 54 27.70 -1.14 -13.58
C TYR A 54 28.50 0.13 -13.88
N ASP A 55 29.17 0.64 -12.86
CA ASP A 55 30.04 1.80 -13.02
C ASP A 55 31.39 1.39 -13.62
N LYS A 56 31.64 1.82 -14.86
CA LYS A 56 32.88 1.55 -15.58
C LYS A 56 34.10 2.25 -14.95
N LYS A 57 33.90 3.40 -14.26
CA LYS A 57 35.00 4.19 -13.68
C LYS A 57 35.61 3.46 -12.48
N SER A 58 34.77 3.08 -11.51
CA SER A 58 35.21 2.34 -10.32
C SER A 58 35.26 0.82 -10.49
N LYS A 59 34.74 0.29 -11.62
CA LYS A 59 34.50 -1.14 -11.86
C LYS A 59 33.69 -1.78 -10.74
N SER A 60 32.67 -1.05 -10.26
CA SER A 60 31.75 -1.52 -9.23
C SER A 60 30.42 -1.91 -9.84
N GLN A 61 29.77 -2.90 -9.22
CA GLN A 61 28.41 -3.31 -9.55
C GLN A 61 27.51 -2.90 -8.39
N LEU A 62 26.42 -2.22 -8.68
CA LEU A 62 25.46 -1.69 -7.73
C LEU A 62 24.12 -2.38 -7.95
N PHE A 63 23.58 -2.94 -6.88
CA PHE A 63 22.24 -3.53 -6.82
C PHE A 63 21.44 -2.74 -5.79
N ILE A 64 20.31 -2.21 -6.21
CA ILE A 64 19.36 -1.52 -5.33
C ILE A 64 18.11 -2.38 -5.29
N TYR A 65 17.71 -2.80 -4.10
CA TYR A 65 16.60 -3.72 -3.91
C TYR A 65 15.71 -3.24 -2.77
N HIS A 66 14.42 -3.03 -3.04
CA HIS A 66 13.51 -2.52 -2.03
C HIS A 66 13.01 -3.63 -1.12
N LEU A 67 12.92 -3.31 0.17
CA LEU A 67 12.49 -4.20 1.24
C LEU A 67 11.35 -3.58 2.04
N PRO A 68 10.47 -4.41 2.61
CA PRO A 68 9.38 -3.90 3.46
C PRO A 68 9.94 -3.30 4.75
N TYR A 69 9.38 -2.15 5.13
CA TYR A 69 9.71 -1.41 6.34
C TYR A 69 8.45 -1.17 7.17
N SER A 70 8.46 -1.63 8.41
CA SER A 70 7.32 -1.47 9.33
C SER A 70 7.27 -0.05 9.89
N THR A 71 6.09 0.54 9.90
CA THR A 71 5.80 1.85 10.49
C THR A 71 4.62 1.76 11.44
N GLN A 72 4.34 2.84 12.17
CA GLN A 72 3.16 2.91 13.05
C GLN A 72 1.82 2.78 12.28
N GLN A 73 1.80 3.15 11.01
CA GLN A 73 0.58 3.22 10.19
C GLN A 73 0.49 2.09 9.15
N GLY A 74 1.33 1.06 9.23
CA GLY A 74 1.39 -0.03 8.25
C GLY A 74 2.80 -0.20 7.72
N TYR A 75 2.94 -0.41 6.42
CA TYR A 75 4.24 -0.67 5.80
C TYR A 75 4.59 0.38 4.75
N LEU A 76 5.88 0.67 4.66
CA LEU A 76 6.52 1.36 3.55
C LEU A 76 7.57 0.41 2.96
N THR A 77 8.36 0.91 2.02
CA THR A 77 9.52 0.20 1.49
C THR A 77 10.75 1.10 1.58
N ILE A 78 11.90 0.49 1.78
CA ILE A 78 13.20 1.17 1.82
C ILE A 78 14.22 0.36 1.00
N PRO A 79 15.19 1.01 0.34
CA PRO A 79 16.19 0.29 -0.42
C PRO A 79 17.23 -0.36 0.51
N ALA A 80 17.64 -1.56 0.13
CA ALA A 80 18.87 -2.19 0.55
C ALA A 80 19.80 -2.29 -0.65
N VAL A 81 21.05 -1.97 -0.42
CA VAL A 81 22.06 -1.87 -1.47
C VAL A 81 23.07 -2.98 -1.29
N ILE A 82 23.39 -3.65 -2.40
CA ILE A 82 24.50 -4.61 -2.49
C ILE A 82 25.48 -4.04 -3.51
N LEU A 83 26.74 -3.93 -3.13
CA LEU A 83 27.78 -3.39 -3.98
C LEU A 83 28.95 -4.36 -4.04
N LEU A 84 29.38 -4.68 -5.27
CA LEU A 84 30.53 -5.53 -5.53
C LEU A 84 31.67 -4.70 -6.12
N LYS A 85 32.86 -4.75 -5.51
CA LYS A 85 34.05 -4.10 -6.05
C LYS A 85 35.32 -4.88 -5.73
N GLY A 86 35.99 -5.40 -6.76
CA GLY A 86 37.24 -6.14 -6.59
C GLY A 86 37.04 -7.37 -5.71
N SER A 87 37.62 -7.36 -4.50
CA SER A 87 37.44 -8.41 -3.48
C SER A 87 36.49 -8.02 -2.33
N LEU A 88 35.75 -6.91 -2.50
CA LEU A 88 34.86 -6.34 -1.49
C LEU A 88 33.40 -6.57 -1.86
N LEU A 89 32.65 -7.12 -0.91
CA LEU A 89 31.19 -7.12 -0.92
C LEU A 89 30.74 -6.11 0.12
N ILE A 90 29.90 -5.16 -0.27
CA ILE A 90 29.38 -4.12 0.62
C ILE A 90 27.86 -4.25 0.64
N THR A 91 27.28 -4.32 1.83
CA THR A 91 25.83 -4.18 2.03
C THR A 91 25.56 -2.87 2.73
N LEU A 92 24.51 -2.17 2.32
CA LEU A 92 24.13 -0.89 2.90
C LEU A 92 22.61 -0.86 3.11
N THR A 93 22.20 -0.49 4.32
CA THR A 93 20.78 -0.35 4.71
C THR A 93 20.52 1.02 5.32
N HIS A 94 19.39 1.61 4.96
CA HIS A 94 18.94 2.92 5.47
C HIS A 94 18.24 2.85 6.83
N SER A 95 17.82 1.65 7.25
CA SER A 95 17.21 1.42 8.55
C SER A 95 17.57 0.04 9.08
N THR A 96 17.66 -0.08 10.41
CA THR A 96 17.89 -1.38 11.04
C THR A 96 16.68 -2.29 10.86
N ASN A 97 16.90 -3.42 10.17
CA ASN A 97 15.92 -4.48 10.03
C ASN A 97 16.57 -5.83 10.35
N ALA A 98 16.25 -6.39 11.52
CA ALA A 98 16.83 -7.64 12.00
C ALA A 98 16.64 -8.82 11.04
N LYS A 99 15.53 -8.85 10.27
CA LYS A 99 15.30 -9.90 9.27
C LYS A 99 16.28 -9.77 8.12
N VAL A 100 16.49 -8.56 7.62
CA VAL A 100 17.43 -8.27 6.52
C VAL A 100 18.87 -8.56 6.96
N GLU A 101 19.24 -8.12 8.16
CA GLU A 101 20.55 -8.43 8.74
C GLU A 101 20.77 -9.93 8.91
N SER A 102 19.73 -10.69 9.31
CA SER A 102 19.82 -12.14 9.39
C SER A 102 20.00 -12.81 8.04
N ILE A 103 19.39 -12.26 6.98
CA ILE A 103 19.56 -12.73 5.61
C ILE A 103 21.00 -12.48 5.15
N PHE A 104 21.51 -11.26 5.32
CA PHE A 104 22.91 -10.94 5.00
C PHE A 104 23.89 -11.84 5.76
N GLN A 105 23.71 -12.00 7.07
CA GLN A 105 24.58 -12.83 7.89
C GLN A 105 24.58 -14.29 7.41
N LYS A 106 23.40 -14.86 7.16
CA LYS A 106 23.24 -16.25 6.69
C LYS A 106 23.87 -16.45 5.31
N ASP A 107 23.52 -15.59 4.34
CA ASP A 107 23.89 -15.81 2.94
C ASP A 107 25.34 -15.44 2.65
N ILE A 108 25.90 -14.45 3.36
CA ILE A 108 27.26 -13.94 3.11
C ILE A 108 28.30 -14.60 4.04
N VAL A 109 27.97 -14.87 5.31
CA VAL A 109 28.97 -15.35 6.30
C VAL A 109 28.88 -16.83 6.58
N GLU A 110 27.67 -17.38 6.73
CA GLU A 110 27.50 -18.80 7.07
C GLU A 110 27.77 -19.72 5.87
N LYS A 111 27.94 -19.12 4.68
CA LYS A 111 28.45 -19.70 3.43
C LYS A 111 27.78 -21.00 3.02
N GLU A 112 26.92 -20.89 2.01
CA GLU A 112 26.39 -22.07 1.33
C GLU A 112 27.02 -22.25 -0.08
N TYR A 113 27.74 -21.23 -0.63
CA TYR A 113 28.29 -21.25 -2.00
C TYR A 113 29.71 -20.68 -2.13
N ALA A 114 30.44 -21.21 -3.12
CA ALA A 114 31.77 -20.73 -3.49
C ALA A 114 31.77 -19.53 -4.45
N ASN A 115 30.64 -19.23 -5.12
CA ASN A 115 30.53 -18.18 -6.15
C ASN A 115 29.77 -16.95 -5.64
N VAL A 116 30.32 -15.75 -5.91
CA VAL A 116 29.67 -14.46 -5.60
C VAL A 116 28.36 -14.27 -6.35
N ASN A 117 28.26 -14.73 -7.60
CA ASN A 117 27.05 -14.58 -8.41
C ASN A 117 25.89 -15.34 -7.76
N LEU A 118 26.13 -16.61 -7.39
CA LEU A 118 25.17 -17.43 -6.66
C LEU A 118 24.79 -16.81 -5.31
N THR A 119 25.76 -16.26 -4.59
CA THR A 119 25.52 -15.57 -3.32
C THR A 119 24.57 -14.39 -3.50
N VAL A 120 24.80 -13.53 -4.50
CA VAL A 120 23.95 -12.37 -4.77
C VAL A 120 22.57 -12.79 -5.27
N LEU A 121 22.45 -13.77 -6.16
CA LEU A 121 21.15 -14.26 -6.65
C LEU A 121 20.30 -14.83 -5.52
N LYS A 122 20.90 -15.60 -4.61
CA LYS A 122 20.23 -16.11 -3.41
C LYS A 122 19.84 -15.01 -2.45
N LEU A 123 20.73 -14.04 -2.27
CA LEU A 123 20.45 -12.90 -1.43
C LEU A 123 19.22 -12.15 -1.96
N LEU A 124 19.17 -11.85 -3.26
CA LEU A 124 18.02 -11.22 -3.91
C LEU A 124 16.74 -12.06 -3.76
N LYS A 125 16.83 -13.40 -3.87
CA LYS A 125 15.70 -14.31 -3.63
C LYS A 125 15.18 -14.21 -2.18
N HIS A 126 16.05 -14.38 -1.17
CA HIS A 126 15.63 -14.29 0.23
C HIS A 126 15.16 -12.89 0.63
N LEU A 127 15.69 -11.85 -0.03
CA LEU A 127 15.19 -10.48 0.09
C LEU A 127 13.76 -10.33 -0.47
N SER A 128 13.40 -11.04 -1.55
CA SER A 128 12.00 -11.15 -2.00
C SER A 128 11.11 -11.82 -0.94
N ASP A 129 11.59 -12.90 -0.32
CA ASP A 129 10.84 -13.63 0.71
C ASP A 129 10.50 -12.75 1.93
N ALA A 130 11.26 -11.68 2.15
CA ALA A 130 11.00 -10.72 3.24
C ALA A 130 9.61 -10.06 3.13
N PHE A 131 9.00 -10.01 1.94
CA PHE A 131 7.64 -9.49 1.74
C PHE A 131 6.54 -10.45 2.21
N SER A 132 6.84 -11.74 2.39
CA SER A 132 5.83 -12.76 2.73
C SER A 132 5.09 -12.42 4.04
N LEU A 133 5.84 -12.16 5.12
CA LEU A 133 5.26 -11.87 6.44
C LEU A 133 4.39 -10.58 6.43
N PRO A 134 4.89 -9.41 5.97
CA PRO A 134 4.06 -8.21 5.83
C PRO A 134 2.81 -8.42 4.97
N THR A 135 2.91 -9.18 3.89
CA THR A 135 1.77 -9.45 3.00
C THR A 135 0.70 -10.29 3.69
N HIS A 136 1.09 -11.30 4.47
CA HIS A 136 0.16 -12.05 5.32
C HIS A 136 -0.52 -11.18 6.38
N GLU A 137 0.21 -10.25 6.99
CA GLU A 137 -0.37 -9.29 7.94
C GLU A 137 -1.38 -8.33 7.28
N ILE A 138 -1.05 -7.80 6.10
CA ILE A 138 -1.96 -6.96 5.30
C ILE A 138 -3.24 -7.73 4.99
N ARG A 139 -3.12 -8.97 4.51
CA ARG A 139 -4.27 -9.83 4.19
C ARG A 139 -5.16 -10.09 5.41
N ARG A 140 -4.54 -10.36 6.57
CA ARG A 140 -5.29 -10.55 7.83
C ARG A 140 -6.05 -9.29 8.22
N ARG A 141 -5.37 -8.14 8.26
CA ARG A 141 -5.99 -6.85 8.62
C ARG A 141 -7.08 -6.44 7.64
N ARG A 142 -6.90 -6.69 6.34
CA ARG A 142 -7.93 -6.45 5.32
C ARG A 142 -9.20 -7.24 5.62
N LYS A 143 -9.06 -8.54 5.93
CA LYS A 143 -10.21 -9.40 6.26
C LYS A 143 -10.94 -8.90 7.51
N GLU A 144 -10.20 -8.57 8.56
CA GLU A 144 -10.76 -7.98 9.79
C GLU A 144 -11.54 -6.69 9.50
N LEU A 145 -10.98 -5.77 8.71
CA LEU A 145 -11.65 -4.53 8.33
C LEU A 145 -12.89 -4.76 7.47
N ASN A 146 -12.85 -5.71 6.53
CA ASN A 146 -14.00 -6.08 5.73
C ASN A 146 -15.18 -6.56 6.60
N ASP A 147 -14.89 -7.43 7.57
CA ASP A 147 -15.91 -8.00 8.47
C ASP A 147 -16.50 -6.89 9.38
N LEU A 148 -15.65 -6.02 9.92
CA LEU A 148 -16.07 -4.87 10.74
C LEU A 148 -16.94 -3.89 9.95
N LEU A 149 -16.52 -3.49 8.75
CA LEU A 149 -17.25 -2.54 7.91
C LEU A 149 -18.57 -3.10 7.39
N SER A 150 -18.66 -4.41 7.16
CA SER A 150 -19.92 -5.09 6.77
C SER A 150 -20.97 -5.04 7.87
N SER A 151 -20.53 -5.05 9.15
CA SER A 151 -21.43 -4.92 10.29
C SER A 151 -21.78 -3.46 10.61
N ARG A 152 -20.77 -2.59 10.68
CA ARG A 152 -20.92 -1.15 10.95
C ARG A 152 -19.74 -0.39 10.38
N ALA A 153 -20.01 0.42 9.35
CA ALA A 153 -19.00 1.31 8.79
C ALA A 153 -18.74 2.51 9.72
N GLU A 154 -17.62 2.48 10.45
CA GLU A 154 -17.13 3.61 11.24
C GLU A 154 -15.91 4.26 10.57
N ASN A 155 -15.74 5.58 10.75
CA ASN A 155 -14.61 6.34 10.17
C ASN A 155 -13.24 5.73 10.48
N LYS A 156 -13.06 5.17 11.68
CA LYS A 156 -11.79 4.52 12.08
C LYS A 156 -11.44 3.32 11.19
N HIS A 157 -12.43 2.57 10.72
CA HIS A 157 -12.23 1.41 9.86
C HIS A 157 -11.91 1.84 8.42
N LEU A 158 -12.50 2.94 7.95
CA LEU A 158 -12.16 3.56 6.65
C LEU A 158 -10.72 4.09 6.65
N ILE A 159 -10.27 4.71 7.73
CA ILE A 159 -8.86 5.12 7.91
C ILE A 159 -7.94 3.88 7.88
N GLY A 160 -8.36 2.79 8.50
CA GLY A 160 -7.65 1.50 8.43
C GLY A 160 -7.47 1.00 6.99
N LEU A 161 -8.54 1.04 6.18
CA LEU A 161 -8.47 0.67 4.76
C LEU A 161 -7.56 1.62 3.96
N ALA A 162 -7.60 2.92 4.24
CA ALA A 162 -6.73 3.89 3.59
C ALA A 162 -5.25 3.62 3.89
N ASN A 163 -4.92 3.25 5.14
CA ASN A 163 -3.57 2.87 5.54
C ASN A 163 -3.09 1.57 4.87
N LEU A 164 -3.98 0.58 4.73
CA LEU A 164 -3.67 -0.64 3.96
C LEU A 164 -3.42 -0.31 2.48
N ARG A 165 -4.29 0.51 1.87
CA ARG A 165 -4.12 0.97 0.48
C ARG A 165 -2.78 1.68 0.29
N LYS A 166 -2.41 2.58 1.21
CA LYS A 166 -1.11 3.24 1.19
C LYS A 166 0.03 2.23 1.21
N SER A 167 -0.01 1.27 2.13
CA SER A 167 1.03 0.22 2.24
C SER A 167 1.15 -0.59 0.95
N LEU A 168 0.02 -0.96 0.37
CA LEU A 168 -0.04 -1.72 -0.89
C LEU A 168 0.50 -0.93 -2.08
N ILE A 169 0.32 0.39 -2.14
CA ILE A 169 0.93 1.22 -3.21
C ILE A 169 2.47 1.12 -3.18
N TYR A 170 3.09 1.26 -2.00
CA TYR A 170 4.55 1.12 -1.85
C TYR A 170 5.00 -0.29 -2.21
N PHE A 171 4.28 -1.32 -1.76
CA PHE A 171 4.61 -2.70 -2.08
C PHE A 171 4.47 -2.97 -3.58
N THR A 172 3.39 -2.53 -4.24
CA THR A 172 3.18 -2.72 -5.68
C THR A 172 4.33 -2.12 -6.46
N SER A 173 4.71 -0.87 -6.17
CA SER A 173 5.82 -0.21 -6.86
C SER A 173 7.16 -0.92 -6.63
N SER A 174 7.50 -1.21 -5.38
CA SER A 174 8.79 -1.84 -5.06
C SER A 174 8.92 -3.28 -5.55
N THR A 175 7.87 -4.10 -5.40
CA THR A 175 7.88 -5.50 -5.88
C THR A 175 7.92 -5.57 -7.40
N HIS A 176 7.22 -4.67 -8.09
CA HIS A 176 7.33 -4.52 -9.54
C HIS A 176 8.76 -4.15 -9.96
N ASN A 177 9.35 -3.12 -9.36
CA ASN A 177 10.72 -2.69 -9.69
C ASN A 177 11.75 -3.79 -9.39
N ASN A 178 11.62 -4.48 -8.27
CA ASN A 178 12.44 -5.64 -7.91
C ASN A 178 12.36 -6.75 -8.97
N TYR A 179 11.14 -7.12 -9.39
CA TYR A 179 10.92 -8.12 -10.43
C TYR A 179 11.53 -7.68 -11.78
N VAL A 180 11.28 -6.44 -12.20
CA VAL A 180 11.81 -5.89 -13.46
C VAL A 180 13.34 -5.84 -13.45
N MET A 181 13.97 -5.48 -12.33
CA MET A 181 15.42 -5.54 -12.17
C MET A 181 15.93 -6.98 -12.41
N LEU A 182 15.34 -7.97 -11.73
CA LEU A 182 15.71 -9.39 -11.88
C LEU A 182 15.51 -9.91 -13.31
N GLN A 183 14.42 -9.54 -13.97
CA GLN A 183 14.17 -9.88 -15.38
C GLN A 183 15.27 -9.38 -16.31
N ASN A 184 15.79 -8.18 -16.02
CA ASN A 184 16.81 -7.56 -16.85
C ASN A 184 18.24 -8.00 -16.53
N LEU A 185 18.50 -8.61 -15.36
CA LEU A 185 19.86 -8.95 -14.90
C LEU A 185 20.65 -9.79 -15.90
N LYS A 186 20.02 -10.75 -16.58
CA LYS A 186 20.67 -11.62 -17.58
C LYS A 186 21.34 -10.83 -18.71
N ASN A 187 20.73 -9.71 -19.11
CA ASN A 187 21.21 -8.87 -20.21
C ASN A 187 22.24 -7.82 -19.76
N LYS A 188 22.40 -7.64 -18.45
CA LYS A 188 23.31 -6.66 -17.83
C LYS A 188 24.71 -7.27 -17.62
N TYR A 189 25.66 -6.43 -17.22
CA TYR A 189 27.06 -6.86 -17.03
C TYR A 189 27.18 -8.07 -16.08
N PHE A 190 26.41 -8.10 -15.00
CA PHE A 190 26.37 -9.21 -14.05
C PHE A 190 25.97 -10.55 -14.69
N GLY A 191 24.90 -10.57 -15.50
CA GLY A 191 24.32 -11.79 -16.07
C GLY A 191 25.00 -12.34 -17.32
N ARG A 192 25.88 -11.57 -17.99
CA ARG A 192 26.46 -11.94 -19.30
C ARG A 192 27.35 -13.19 -19.29
N THR A 193 27.85 -13.56 -18.13
CA THR A 193 28.85 -14.63 -17.96
C THR A 193 28.32 -15.76 -17.08
N PHE A 194 27.00 -15.89 -16.94
CA PHE A 194 26.39 -16.94 -16.15
C PHE A 194 26.62 -18.32 -16.79
N HIS A 195 26.94 -19.28 -15.93
CA HIS A 195 26.88 -20.71 -16.20
C HIS A 195 25.46 -21.23 -15.93
N GLU A 196 25.19 -22.47 -16.32
CA GLU A 196 23.86 -23.11 -16.26
C GLU A 196 23.23 -23.07 -14.86
N ASN A 197 24.02 -23.32 -13.81
CA ASN A 197 23.58 -23.23 -12.43
C ASN A 197 23.19 -21.79 -12.02
N GLU A 198 23.96 -20.77 -12.42
CA GLU A 198 23.60 -19.37 -12.13
C GLU A 198 22.33 -18.92 -12.86
N ASP A 199 22.13 -19.40 -14.08
CA ASP A 199 20.89 -19.16 -14.84
C ASP A 199 19.67 -19.78 -14.13
N GLU A 200 19.78 -21.01 -13.63
CA GLU A 200 18.71 -21.67 -12.85
C GLU A 200 18.38 -20.87 -11.58
N PHE A 201 19.39 -20.42 -10.83
CA PHE A 201 19.17 -19.60 -9.64
C PHE A 201 18.57 -18.23 -9.95
N LEU A 202 18.90 -17.62 -11.09
CA LEU A 202 18.26 -16.38 -11.52
C LEU A 202 16.77 -16.62 -11.83
N VAL A 203 16.44 -17.71 -12.52
CA VAL A 203 15.04 -18.08 -12.81
C VAL A 203 14.26 -18.29 -11.52
N ASP A 204 14.83 -18.98 -10.53
CA ASP A 204 14.21 -19.14 -9.21
C ASP A 204 13.92 -17.79 -8.53
N ALA A 205 14.90 -16.88 -8.52
CA ALA A 205 14.72 -15.55 -7.93
C ALA A 205 13.64 -14.74 -8.66
N GLN A 206 13.59 -14.85 -9.99
CA GLN A 206 12.56 -14.22 -10.82
C GLN A 206 11.16 -14.78 -10.53
N ILE A 207 11.03 -16.11 -10.38
CA ILE A 207 9.76 -16.76 -10.05
C ILE A 207 9.25 -16.27 -8.69
N GLU A 208 10.12 -16.26 -7.67
CA GLU A 208 9.76 -15.81 -6.33
C GLU A 208 9.33 -14.33 -6.32
N ALA A 209 10.11 -13.45 -6.96
CA ALA A 209 9.77 -12.03 -7.06
C ALA A 209 8.46 -11.79 -7.81
N ASN A 210 8.19 -12.55 -8.89
CA ASN A 210 6.94 -12.47 -9.63
C ASN A 210 5.75 -12.90 -8.77
N GLN A 211 5.89 -14.01 -8.02
CA GLN A 211 4.83 -14.49 -7.12
C GLN A 211 4.49 -13.43 -6.05
N VAL A 212 5.51 -12.81 -5.46
CA VAL A 212 5.33 -11.72 -4.49
C VAL A 212 4.62 -10.52 -5.14
N GLN A 213 5.06 -10.08 -6.32
CA GLN A 213 4.44 -8.97 -7.05
C GLN A 213 2.95 -9.24 -7.34
N GLN A 214 2.64 -10.42 -7.90
CA GLN A 214 1.27 -10.81 -8.22
C GLN A 214 0.36 -10.84 -6.98
N LEU A 215 0.87 -11.35 -5.86
CA LEU A 215 0.12 -11.39 -4.61
C LEU A 215 -0.19 -9.98 -4.08
N VAL A 216 0.79 -9.08 -4.14
CA VAL A 216 0.62 -7.68 -3.73
C VAL A 216 -0.36 -6.95 -4.64
N GLU A 217 -0.26 -7.12 -5.96
CA GLU A 217 -1.20 -6.53 -6.93
C GLU A 217 -2.64 -7.00 -6.69
N MET A 218 -2.83 -8.29 -6.44
CA MET A 218 -4.14 -8.86 -6.10
C MET A 218 -4.71 -8.23 -4.82
N GLU A 219 -3.92 -8.14 -3.75
CA GLU A 219 -4.40 -7.53 -2.50
C GLU A 219 -4.68 -6.02 -2.67
N ALA A 220 -3.91 -5.30 -3.48
CA ALA A 220 -4.15 -3.90 -3.83
C ALA A 220 -5.48 -3.72 -4.58
N GLU A 221 -5.78 -4.61 -5.53
CA GLU A 221 -7.03 -4.63 -6.26
C GLU A 221 -8.22 -4.90 -5.32
N ILE A 222 -8.12 -5.92 -4.46
CA ILE A 222 -9.19 -6.25 -3.51
C ILE A 222 -9.48 -5.08 -2.58
N VAL A 223 -8.44 -4.45 -2.00
CA VAL A 223 -8.63 -3.28 -1.12
C VAL A 223 -9.29 -2.12 -1.86
N THR A 224 -8.93 -1.90 -3.14
CA THR A 224 -9.54 -0.86 -3.97
C THR A 224 -11.02 -1.13 -4.23
N GLN A 225 -11.36 -2.38 -4.58
CA GLN A 225 -12.75 -2.81 -4.78
C GLN A 225 -13.58 -2.71 -3.50
N LEU A 226 -13.00 -3.04 -2.34
CA LEU A 226 -13.65 -2.88 -1.04
C LEU A 226 -13.98 -1.42 -0.75
N ILE A 227 -13.03 -0.51 -0.92
CA ILE A 227 -13.26 0.94 -0.73
C ILE A 227 -14.40 1.42 -1.63
N ALA A 228 -14.38 1.08 -2.92
CA ALA A 228 -15.43 1.48 -3.86
C ALA A 228 -16.82 0.91 -3.49
N THR A 229 -16.87 -0.31 -2.98
CA THR A 229 -18.10 -0.94 -2.49
C THR A 229 -18.65 -0.20 -1.28
N PHE A 230 -17.80 0.14 -0.32
CA PHE A 230 -18.21 0.90 0.87
C PHE A 230 -18.64 2.33 0.53
N ASP A 231 -17.98 3.00 -0.42
CA ASP A 231 -18.41 4.31 -0.90
C ASP A 231 -19.83 4.23 -1.51
N THR A 232 -20.14 3.15 -2.22
CA THR A 232 -21.48 2.91 -2.78
C THR A 232 -22.52 2.68 -1.68
N ILE A 233 -22.20 1.88 -0.65
CA ILE A 233 -23.09 1.62 0.49
C ILE A 233 -23.36 2.91 1.28
N LEU A 234 -22.32 3.70 1.56
CA LEU A 234 -22.44 4.97 2.25
C LEU A 234 -23.30 5.95 1.45
N SER A 235 -23.09 6.05 0.14
CA SER A 235 -23.91 6.89 -0.74
C SER A 235 -25.37 6.47 -0.73
N ASN A 236 -25.65 5.16 -0.73
CA ASN A 236 -27.02 4.64 -0.64
C ASN A 236 -27.67 4.97 0.71
N ASN A 237 -26.92 4.85 1.80
CA ASN A 237 -27.40 5.20 3.14
C ASN A 237 -27.71 6.69 3.25
N LEU A 238 -26.85 7.57 2.72
CA LEU A 238 -27.10 9.01 2.64
C LEU A 238 -28.36 9.30 1.83
N ASN A 239 -28.52 8.68 0.66
CA ASN A 239 -29.72 8.82 -0.15
C ASN A 239 -30.99 8.36 0.59
N SER A 240 -30.91 7.27 1.36
CA SER A 240 -32.02 6.79 2.17
C SER A 240 -32.40 7.78 3.28
N ILE A 241 -31.41 8.32 4.01
CA ILE A 241 -31.63 9.34 5.05
C ILE A 241 -32.24 10.61 4.45
N MET A 242 -31.72 11.07 3.30
CA MET A 242 -32.24 12.26 2.62
C MET A 242 -33.69 12.06 2.16
N LYS A 243 -34.05 10.88 1.66
CA LYS A 243 -35.44 10.54 1.34
C LYS A 243 -36.33 10.64 2.57
N ILE A 244 -35.92 10.03 3.70
CA ILE A 244 -36.66 10.07 4.96
C ILE A 244 -36.89 11.50 5.43
N LEU A 245 -35.84 12.33 5.46
CA LEU A 245 -35.94 13.75 5.86
C LEU A 245 -36.86 14.53 4.91
N THR A 246 -36.79 14.28 3.61
CA THR A 246 -37.64 14.93 2.61
C THR A 246 -39.11 14.56 2.81
N ILE A 247 -39.41 13.27 3.05
CA ILE A 247 -40.76 12.79 3.33
C ILE A 247 -41.32 13.47 4.57
N TRP A 248 -40.56 13.50 5.68
CA TRP A 248 -40.96 14.19 6.90
C TRP A 248 -41.23 15.69 6.65
N SER A 249 -40.36 16.34 5.89
CA SER A 249 -40.51 17.77 5.57
C SER A 249 -41.79 18.04 4.77
N VAL A 250 -42.10 17.23 3.76
CA VAL A 250 -43.32 17.37 2.95
C VAL A 250 -44.58 17.08 3.77
N VAL A 251 -44.57 16.02 4.58
CA VAL A 251 -45.70 15.63 5.42
C VAL A 251 -46.01 16.71 6.47
N LEU A 252 -44.99 17.31 7.09
CA LEU A 252 -45.15 18.38 8.07
C LEU A 252 -45.53 19.74 7.45
N ALA A 253 -45.17 19.98 6.18
CA ALA A 253 -45.54 21.21 5.48
C ALA A 253 -47.06 21.33 5.26
N ILE A 254 -47.76 20.22 5.00
CA ILE A 254 -49.20 20.23 4.68
C ILE A 254 -50.04 20.79 5.84
N PRO A 255 -49.96 20.29 7.09
CA PRO A 255 -50.64 20.92 8.23
C PRO A 255 -50.25 22.38 8.40
N THR A 256 -48.94 22.68 8.33
CA THR A 256 -48.42 24.03 8.59
C THR A 256 -49.01 25.07 7.64
N ILE A 257 -49.11 24.73 6.34
CA ILE A 257 -49.72 25.61 5.34
C ILE A 257 -51.21 25.81 5.64
N ILE A 258 -51.95 24.72 5.91
CA ILE A 258 -53.39 24.78 6.15
C ILE A 258 -53.70 25.56 7.44
N THR A 259 -53.01 25.27 8.54
CA THR A 259 -53.16 26.01 9.79
C THR A 259 -52.67 27.44 9.67
N GLY A 260 -51.66 27.70 8.82
CA GLY A 260 -51.16 29.03 8.53
C GLY A 260 -52.23 29.90 7.89
N PHE A 261 -52.91 29.40 6.84
CA PHE A 261 -54.02 30.12 6.20
C PHE A 261 -55.18 30.37 7.17
N TYR A 262 -55.66 29.34 7.89
CA TYR A 262 -56.76 29.50 8.84
C TYR A 262 -56.38 30.22 10.14
N GLY A 263 -55.09 30.48 10.37
CA GLY A 263 -54.58 31.35 11.42
C GLY A 263 -54.48 32.82 11.01
N MET A 264 -54.74 33.15 9.74
CA MET A 264 -54.83 34.53 9.28
C MET A 264 -56.17 35.14 9.70
N ASN A 265 -56.16 36.39 10.15
CA ASN A 265 -57.37 37.15 10.48
C ASN A 265 -58.06 37.69 9.21
N VAL A 266 -58.34 36.80 8.25
CA VAL A 266 -59.00 37.12 6.97
C VAL A 266 -60.19 36.18 6.82
N ASP A 267 -61.33 36.69 6.34
CA ASP A 267 -62.52 35.87 6.11
C ASP A 267 -62.24 34.80 5.04
N LEU A 268 -62.11 33.55 5.49
CA LEU A 268 -61.90 32.39 4.64
C LEU A 268 -63.18 31.54 4.53
N PRO A 269 -63.34 30.82 3.40
CA PRO A 269 -64.43 29.87 3.27
C PRO A 269 -64.39 28.84 4.41
N LEU A 270 -65.57 28.35 4.81
CA LEU A 270 -65.77 27.36 5.89
C LEU A 270 -65.58 27.87 7.34
N MET A 271 -65.14 29.12 7.59
CA MET A 271 -64.91 29.63 8.96
C MET A 271 -66.16 29.72 9.83
N HIS A 272 -67.34 30.01 9.26
CA HIS A 272 -68.58 30.23 10.03
C HIS A 272 -69.35 28.93 10.37
N LEU A 273 -68.83 27.75 9.97
CA LEU A 273 -69.47 26.47 10.28
C LEU A 273 -69.12 26.02 11.71
N ARG A 274 -70.12 25.57 12.48
CA ARG A 274 -69.93 25.07 13.86
C ARG A 274 -68.93 23.91 13.97
N LEU A 275 -68.75 23.13 12.90
CA LEU A 275 -67.83 22.00 12.80
C LEU A 275 -66.68 22.25 11.80
N ALA A 276 -66.36 23.52 11.48
CA ALA A 276 -65.30 23.90 10.54
C ALA A 276 -63.96 23.20 10.84
N TRP A 277 -63.58 23.15 12.13
CA TRP A 277 -62.34 22.53 12.58
C TRP A 277 -62.25 21.03 12.20
N VAL A 278 -63.37 20.30 12.25
CA VAL A 278 -63.42 18.87 11.86
C VAL A 278 -63.20 18.72 10.36
N VAL A 279 -63.84 19.58 9.57
CA VAL A 279 -63.72 19.56 8.09
C VAL A 279 -62.28 19.87 7.67
N ILE A 280 -61.66 20.89 8.28
CA ILE A 280 -60.27 21.29 8.00
C ILE A 280 -59.29 20.16 8.36
N VAL A 281 -59.45 19.53 9.53
CA VAL A 281 -58.64 18.38 9.93
C VAL A 281 -58.85 17.22 8.97
N GLY A 282 -60.08 16.94 8.55
CA GLY A 282 -60.40 15.89 7.58
C GLY A 282 -59.72 16.09 6.23
N ILE A 283 -59.78 17.32 5.67
CA ILE A 283 -59.09 17.69 4.42
C ILE A 283 -57.57 17.58 4.58
N THR A 284 -57.02 18.02 5.72
CA THR A 284 -55.59 17.93 6.01
C THR A 284 -55.11 16.49 6.03
N LEU A 285 -55.81 15.60 6.75
CA LEU A 285 -55.49 14.17 6.80
C LEU A 285 -55.64 13.51 5.44
N PHE A 286 -56.66 13.89 4.66
CA PHE A 286 -56.83 13.42 3.29
C PHE A 286 -55.65 13.82 2.39
N LEU A 287 -55.22 15.09 2.45
CA LEU A 287 -54.08 15.57 1.66
C LEU A 287 -52.76 14.89 2.05
N ILE A 288 -52.52 14.68 3.35
CA ILE A 288 -51.36 13.91 3.83
C ILE A 288 -51.42 12.49 3.29
N GLY A 289 -52.56 11.81 3.43
CA GLY A 289 -52.74 10.44 2.93
C GLY A 289 -52.53 10.35 1.41
N TRP A 290 -53.07 11.31 0.66
CA TRP A 290 -52.91 11.39 -0.79
C TRP A 290 -51.44 11.57 -1.20
N VAL A 291 -50.71 12.48 -0.55
CA VAL A 291 -49.29 12.71 -0.82
C VAL A 291 -48.43 11.49 -0.45
N VAL A 292 -48.70 10.84 0.68
CA VAL A 292 -47.99 9.61 1.09
C VAL A 292 -48.21 8.49 0.06
N VAL A 293 -49.44 8.30 -0.43
CA VAL A 293 -49.74 7.32 -1.49
C VAL A 293 -49.00 7.66 -2.79
N LEU A 294 -48.92 8.94 -3.15
CA LEU A 294 -48.18 9.39 -4.33
C LEU A 294 -46.68 9.08 -4.20
N LEU A 295 -46.08 9.40 -3.04
CA LEU A 295 -44.67 9.13 -2.75
C LEU A 295 -44.35 7.63 -2.78
N TYR A 296 -45.27 6.78 -2.28
CA TYR A 296 -45.17 5.32 -2.36
C TYR A 296 -45.26 4.80 -3.81
N ARG A 297 -46.23 5.32 -4.58
CA ARG A 297 -46.43 4.91 -5.99
C ARG A 297 -45.22 5.25 -6.87
N HIS A 298 -44.54 6.36 -6.59
CA HIS A 298 -43.34 6.76 -7.32
C HIS A 298 -42.04 6.11 -6.80
N ARG A 299 -42.12 5.15 -5.87
CA ARG A 299 -40.96 4.46 -5.26
C ARG A 299 -39.92 5.42 -4.66
N ILE A 300 -40.36 6.61 -4.25
CA ILE A 300 -39.55 7.53 -3.45
C ILE A 300 -39.46 6.97 -2.03
N ILE A 301 -40.56 6.36 -1.58
CA ILE A 301 -40.70 5.49 -0.40
C ILE A 301 -40.60 4.04 -0.86
#